data_AF-A0A6C0JFU2-F1
#
_entry.id   AF-A0A6C0JFU2-F1
#
_cell.length_a   1.000
_cell.length_b   1.000
_cell.length_c   1.000
_cell.angle_alpha   90.00
_cell.angle_beta   90.00
_cell.angle_gamma   90.00
#
_symmetry.space_group_name_H-M   'P 1'
#
loop_
_entity.id
_entity.type
_entity.pdbx_description
1 polymer ?
#
loop_
_entity_poly.entity_id
_entity_poly.type
_entity_poly.pdbx_seq_one_letter_code
_entity_poly.pdbx_strand_id
1 'polypeptide(L)'
;MDDALKEWLWDGPFTHLQTRIRHFVNFCVTLVPLSHRTMRKHVLLRVHELMKGELGRRWTRDRNVRRVIRVYGQDDQRTAAWHSKRGQMITASELGAIFTGGETRRSVMVRKLEPPAPSTGPPCAPLIWGTRFEPVAKKIYEEETSCSITDVSCVQHPIHSFLGASPDGIVFPTNEESRSTRYGRLVEFKCPFSRVAKDGVPSAYIHQMQMQMECAGIDECEYVEFRFKQVFYAEWVAFQGRKGIFAIFEDDTVSYIKDASWGNEHQKVHWILQSVKKDFVPKDPEWLPKHFADMKSFWDEVVQHRAAGTKPASPPSTTVTIDL
;
A
#
# COMPACT_ATOMS: atom_id res chain seq x y z
N MET A 1 -21.74 -32.93 -2.36
CA MET A 1 -20.28 -33.00 -2.57
C MET A 1 -19.70 -31.62 -2.76
N ASP A 2 -20.30 -30.80 -3.63
CA ASP A 2 -19.81 -29.46 -3.95
C ASP A 2 -19.71 -28.52 -2.75
N ASP A 3 -20.73 -28.47 -1.89
CA ASP A 3 -20.71 -27.66 -0.67
C ASP A 3 -19.64 -28.14 0.30
N ALA A 4 -19.57 -29.46 0.53
CA ALA A 4 -18.54 -30.07 1.36
C ALA A 4 -17.12 -29.83 0.83
N LEU A 5 -16.91 -29.84 -0.50
CA LEU A 5 -15.62 -29.51 -1.10
C LEU A 5 -15.28 -28.03 -0.94
N LYS A 6 -16.27 -27.15 -1.10
CA LYS A 6 -16.11 -25.72 -0.89
C LYS A 6 -15.70 -25.45 0.56
N GLU A 7 -16.45 -25.95 1.53
CA GLU A 7 -16.13 -25.87 2.96
C GLU A 7 -14.75 -26.46 3.27
N TRP A 8 -14.45 -27.66 2.72
CA TRP A 8 -13.16 -28.31 2.88
C TRP A 8 -11.98 -27.47 2.40
N LEU A 9 -12.18 -26.57 1.44
CA LEU A 9 -11.14 -25.67 0.91
C LEU A 9 -11.25 -24.24 1.46
N TRP A 10 -12.33 -23.92 2.16
CA TRP A 10 -12.67 -22.59 2.67
C TRP A 10 -11.85 -22.21 3.89
N ASP A 11 -11.61 -23.19 4.78
CA ASP A 11 -10.86 -22.94 5.99
C ASP A 11 -9.35 -22.92 5.72
N GLY A 12 -8.65 -21.96 6.32
CA GLY A 12 -7.20 -21.87 6.25
C GLY A 12 -6.52 -23.08 6.91
N PRO A 13 -5.22 -23.31 6.65
CA PRO A 13 -4.34 -22.49 5.81
C PRO A 13 -4.53 -22.74 4.30
N PHE A 14 -4.46 -21.66 3.50
CA PHE A 14 -4.58 -21.69 2.02
C PHE A 14 -3.29 -22.13 1.33
N THR A 15 -2.69 -23.20 1.83
CA THR A 15 -1.46 -23.78 1.30
C THR A 15 -1.67 -25.19 0.81
N HIS A 16 -0.78 -25.64 -0.09
CA HIS A 16 -0.73 -27.02 -0.57
C HIS A 16 -2.08 -27.51 -1.13
N LEU A 17 -2.68 -26.73 -2.05
CA LEU A 17 -3.98 -27.04 -2.67
C LEU A 17 -4.07 -28.50 -3.14
N GLN A 18 -3.04 -28.97 -3.86
CA GLN A 18 -2.99 -30.35 -4.38
C GLN A 18 -3.03 -31.41 -3.27
N THR A 19 -2.39 -31.15 -2.12
CA THR A 19 -2.43 -32.03 -0.96
C THR A 19 -3.82 -32.08 -0.36
N ARG A 20 -4.49 -30.92 -0.21
CA ARG A 20 -5.86 -30.85 0.31
C ARG A 20 -6.86 -31.56 -0.61
N ILE A 21 -6.71 -31.39 -1.92
CA ILE A 21 -7.50 -32.11 -2.93
C ILE A 21 -7.30 -33.62 -2.80
N ARG A 22 -6.04 -34.07 -2.66
CA ARG A 22 -5.73 -35.49 -2.48
C ARG A 22 -6.40 -36.06 -1.22
N HIS A 23 -6.34 -35.34 -0.09
CA HIS A 23 -6.98 -35.78 1.15
C HIS A 23 -8.50 -35.83 1.03
N PHE A 24 -9.12 -34.84 0.38
CA PHE A 24 -10.56 -34.86 0.11
C PHE A 24 -10.97 -36.03 -0.77
N VAL A 25 -10.22 -36.30 -1.85
CA VAL A 25 -10.46 -37.45 -2.73
C VAL A 25 -10.37 -38.76 -1.94
N ASN A 26 -9.34 -38.92 -1.11
CA ASN A 26 -9.16 -40.10 -0.25
C ASN A 26 -10.34 -40.29 0.72
N PHE A 27 -10.85 -39.19 1.28
CA PHE A 27 -12.04 -39.23 2.14
C PHE A 27 -13.30 -39.61 1.35
N CYS A 28 -13.52 -39.04 0.17
CA CYS A 28 -14.71 -39.38 -0.61
C CYS A 28 -14.76 -40.85 -1.04
N VAL A 29 -13.62 -41.46 -1.40
CA VAL A 29 -13.60 -42.88 -1.81
C VAL A 29 -13.88 -43.86 -0.67
N THR A 30 -13.81 -43.44 0.60
CA THR A 30 -14.28 -44.29 1.72
C THR A 30 -15.79 -44.23 1.90
N LEU A 31 -16.46 -43.22 1.33
CA LEU A 31 -17.90 -43.00 1.46
C LEU A 31 -18.70 -43.47 0.25
N VAL A 32 -18.09 -43.51 -0.94
CA VAL A 32 -18.77 -43.93 -2.18
C VAL A 32 -17.95 -44.97 -2.95
N PRO A 33 -18.59 -45.94 -3.62
CA PRO A 33 -17.92 -47.02 -4.34
C PRO A 33 -17.39 -46.56 -5.70
N LEU A 34 -16.63 -45.46 -5.73
CA LEU A 34 -15.97 -44.94 -6.93
C LEU A 34 -14.46 -45.16 -6.86
N SER A 35 -13.84 -45.48 -8.00
CA SER A 35 -12.38 -45.57 -8.06
C SER A 35 -11.73 -44.23 -7.72
N HIS A 36 -10.55 -44.27 -7.11
CA HIS A 36 -9.76 -43.07 -6.82
C HIS A 36 -9.50 -42.21 -8.06
N ARG A 37 -9.26 -42.83 -9.23
CA ARG A 37 -9.05 -42.11 -10.50
C ARG A 37 -10.30 -41.34 -10.92
N THR A 38 -11.47 -41.97 -10.84
CA THR A 38 -12.75 -41.36 -11.19
C THR A 38 -13.08 -40.20 -10.24
N MET A 39 -12.93 -40.43 -8.93
CA MET A 39 -13.17 -39.40 -7.91
C MET A 39 -12.25 -38.19 -8.09
N ARG A 40 -10.94 -38.43 -8.30
CA ARG A 40 -9.97 -37.36 -8.53
C ARG A 40 -10.34 -36.50 -9.73
N LYS A 41 -10.75 -37.10 -10.85
CA LYS A 41 -11.15 -36.36 -12.05
C LYS A 41 -12.34 -35.45 -11.76
N HIS A 42 -13.36 -35.96 -11.06
CA HIS A 42 -14.55 -35.19 -10.71
C HIS A 42 -14.22 -34.04 -9.76
N VAL A 43 -13.48 -34.30 -8.67
CA VAL A 43 -13.06 -33.27 -7.71
C VAL A 43 -12.23 -32.18 -8.39
N LEU A 44 -11.27 -32.53 -9.26
CA LEU A 44 -10.44 -31.53 -9.94
C LEU A 44 -11.26 -30.58 -10.83
N LEU A 45 -12.27 -31.09 -11.54
CA LEU A 45 -13.17 -30.25 -12.33
C LEU A 45 -13.96 -29.30 -11.42
N ARG A 46 -14.46 -29.79 -10.28
CA ARG A 46 -15.20 -28.94 -9.35
C ARG A 46 -14.31 -27.88 -8.69
N VAL A 47 -13.09 -28.24 -8.30
CA VAL A 47 -12.12 -27.28 -7.78
C VAL A 47 -11.82 -26.21 -8.81
N HIS A 48 -11.64 -26.57 -10.09
CA HIS A 48 -11.40 -25.59 -11.14
C HIS A 48 -12.52 -24.54 -11.21
N GLU A 49 -13.78 -24.96 -11.14
CA GLU A 49 -14.92 -24.03 -11.10
C GLU A 49 -14.97 -23.19 -9.82
N LEU A 50 -14.73 -23.79 -8.64
CA LEU A 50 -14.70 -23.06 -7.37
C LEU A 50 -13.59 -21.99 -7.35
N MET A 51 -12.44 -22.28 -7.97
CA MET A 51 -11.29 -21.38 -8.06
C MET A 51 -11.52 -20.18 -9.00
N LYS A 52 -12.59 -20.15 -9.79
CA LYS A 52 -12.97 -18.96 -10.57
C LYS A 52 -13.69 -17.91 -9.72
N GLY A 53 -14.24 -18.31 -8.57
CA GLY A 53 -15.01 -17.46 -7.69
C GLY A 53 -14.22 -16.94 -6.49
N GLU A 54 -14.96 -16.64 -5.43
CA GLU A 54 -14.45 -16.11 -4.16
C GLU A 54 -13.40 -17.02 -3.51
N LEU A 55 -13.56 -18.35 -3.61
CA LEU A 55 -12.58 -19.29 -3.08
C LEU A 55 -11.21 -19.08 -3.74
N GLY A 56 -11.16 -19.01 -5.06
CA GLY A 56 -9.90 -18.78 -5.77
C GLY A 56 -9.30 -17.41 -5.51
N ARG A 57 -10.14 -16.39 -5.36
CA ARG A 57 -9.71 -15.06 -4.92
C ARG A 57 -9.00 -15.13 -3.57
N ARG A 58 -9.59 -15.79 -2.58
CA ARG A 58 -9.02 -15.97 -1.23
C ARG A 58 -7.70 -16.73 -1.24
N TRP A 59 -7.63 -17.84 -2.00
CA TRP A 59 -6.40 -18.62 -2.18
C TRP A 59 -5.30 -17.80 -2.86
N THR A 60 -5.64 -17.02 -3.87
CA THR A 60 -4.69 -16.15 -4.60
C THR A 60 -4.19 -15.04 -3.69
N ARG A 61 -5.08 -14.40 -2.94
CA ARG A 61 -4.75 -13.35 -1.97
C ARG A 61 -3.80 -13.87 -0.90
N ASP A 62 -4.10 -14.98 -0.23
CA ASP A 62 -3.23 -15.56 0.80
C ASP A 62 -1.84 -15.91 0.23
N ARG A 63 -1.78 -16.52 -0.96
CA ARG A 63 -0.50 -16.81 -1.64
C ARG A 63 0.33 -15.54 -1.87
N ASN A 64 -0.30 -14.48 -2.37
CA ASN A 64 0.36 -13.22 -2.67
C ASN A 64 0.77 -12.46 -1.41
N VAL A 65 -0.06 -12.46 -0.36
CA VAL A 65 0.27 -11.92 0.96
C VAL A 65 1.51 -12.60 1.53
N ARG A 66 1.54 -13.94 1.55
CA ARG A 66 2.72 -14.68 2.04
C ARG A 66 3.98 -14.37 1.24
N ARG A 67 3.86 -14.24 -0.09
CA ARG A 67 4.97 -13.83 -0.95
C ARG A 67 5.47 -12.44 -0.54
N VAL A 68 4.56 -11.48 -0.38
CA VAL A 68 4.92 -10.10 -0.04
C VAL A 68 5.58 -10.05 1.33
N ILE A 69 4.98 -10.63 2.37
CA ILE A 69 5.57 -10.65 3.72
C ILE A 69 6.94 -11.33 3.73
N ARG A 70 7.09 -12.48 3.08
CA ARG A 70 8.36 -13.21 3.06
C ARG A 70 9.49 -12.43 2.37
N VAL A 71 9.18 -11.70 1.30
CA VAL A 71 10.19 -11.03 0.45
C VAL A 71 10.40 -9.57 0.86
N TYR A 72 9.37 -8.92 1.37
CA TYR A 72 9.30 -7.46 1.57
C TYR A 72 8.86 -7.06 2.98
N GLY A 73 8.52 -7.99 3.87
CA GLY A 73 8.06 -7.68 5.23
C GLY A 73 9.15 -7.33 6.24
N GLN A 74 10.41 -7.24 5.81
CA GLN A 74 11.45 -6.58 6.60
C GLN A 74 11.30 -5.08 6.39
N ASP A 75 11.14 -4.33 7.48
CA ASP A 75 11.01 -2.88 7.44
C ASP A 75 12.37 -2.25 7.14
N ASP A 76 12.64 -2.08 5.84
CA ASP A 76 13.73 -1.23 5.35
C ASP A 76 13.20 0.14 4.88
N GLN A 77 11.95 0.49 5.19
CA GLN A 77 11.34 1.71 4.69
C GLN A 77 12.16 2.92 5.16
N ARG A 78 12.38 3.87 4.26
CA ARG A 78 13.20 5.09 4.50
C ARG A 78 14.69 4.79 4.79
N THR A 79 15.19 3.57 4.58
CA THR A 79 16.64 3.28 4.60
C THR A 79 17.34 3.66 3.29
N ALA A 80 18.68 3.78 3.32
CA ALA A 80 19.47 4.04 2.11
C ALA A 80 19.30 2.95 1.02
N ALA A 81 19.16 1.68 1.43
CA ALA A 81 18.89 0.56 0.53
C ALA A 81 17.53 0.71 -0.16
N TRP A 82 16.51 1.12 0.59
CA TRP A 82 15.18 1.41 0.08
C TRP A 82 15.19 2.58 -0.91
N HIS A 83 15.88 3.67 -0.60
CA HIS A 83 16.04 4.80 -1.52
C HIS A 83 16.75 4.40 -2.82
N SER A 84 17.81 3.61 -2.72
CA SER A 84 18.58 3.12 -3.88
C SER A 84 17.72 2.25 -4.79
N LYS A 85 16.95 1.31 -4.21
CA LYS A 85 16.02 0.45 -4.94
C LYS A 85 14.96 1.27 -5.68
N ARG A 86 14.37 2.27 -5.02
CA ARG A 86 13.37 3.18 -5.61
C ARG A 86 13.93 4.05 -6.73
N GLY A 87 15.23 4.34 -6.72
CA GLY A 87 15.90 5.01 -7.83
C GLY A 87 15.84 4.18 -9.12
N GLN A 88 15.82 2.85 -9.03
CA GLN A 88 15.87 1.94 -10.17
C GLN A 88 14.48 1.55 -10.74
N MET A 89 13.41 2.23 -10.31
CA MET A 89 12.04 1.96 -10.76
C MET A 89 11.16 3.20 -10.66
N ILE A 90 10.04 3.19 -11.37
CA ILE A 90 8.89 4.07 -11.11
C ILE A 90 8.20 3.58 -9.85
N THR A 91 7.91 4.50 -8.92
CA THR A 91 7.19 4.18 -7.69
C THR A 91 5.75 4.66 -7.76
N ALA A 92 4.84 3.91 -7.14
CA ALA A 92 3.40 4.19 -7.18
C ALA A 92 3.01 5.65 -6.88
N SER A 93 3.67 6.30 -5.92
CA SER A 93 3.37 7.70 -5.53
C SER A 93 3.81 8.74 -6.56
N GLU A 94 4.63 8.36 -7.55
CA GLU A 94 5.10 9.25 -8.62
C GLU A 94 4.14 9.28 -9.81
N LEU A 95 3.23 8.30 -9.92
CA LEU A 95 2.34 8.15 -11.07
C LEU A 95 1.44 9.35 -11.30
N GLY A 96 0.95 9.98 -10.21
CA GLY A 96 0.16 11.20 -10.33
C GLY A 96 0.90 12.31 -11.08
N ALA A 97 2.19 12.50 -10.80
CA ALA A 97 3.02 13.48 -11.50
C ALA A 97 3.37 13.04 -12.93
N ILE A 98 3.67 11.75 -13.13
CA ILE A 98 3.97 11.18 -14.45
C ILE A 98 2.80 11.35 -15.42
N PHE A 99 1.57 11.08 -14.96
CA PHE A 99 0.35 11.19 -15.77
C PHE A 99 -0.16 12.63 -15.92
N THR A 100 0.16 13.53 -14.98
CA THR A 100 -0.13 14.96 -15.14
C THR A 100 0.69 15.57 -16.29
N GLY A 101 1.93 15.11 -16.48
CA GLY A 101 2.79 15.59 -17.56
C GLY A 101 3.50 16.92 -17.25
N GLY A 102 4.05 17.54 -18.29
CA GLY A 102 4.75 18.82 -18.21
C GLY A 102 5.90 18.83 -17.19
N GLU A 103 6.02 19.91 -16.42
CA GLU A 103 7.09 20.10 -15.44
C GLU A 103 7.06 19.06 -14.31
N THR A 104 5.87 18.59 -13.91
CA THR A 104 5.76 17.60 -12.83
C THR A 104 6.37 16.26 -13.23
N ARG A 105 6.13 15.81 -14.47
CA ARG A 105 6.77 14.62 -15.05
C ARG A 105 8.28 14.81 -15.20
N ARG A 106 8.72 15.97 -15.70
CA ARG A 106 10.14 16.32 -15.82
C ARG A 106 10.84 16.28 -14.45
N SER A 107 10.23 16.84 -13.41
CA SER A 107 10.77 16.83 -12.05
C SER A 107 10.93 15.40 -11.53
N VAL A 108 9.98 14.50 -11.80
CA VAL A 108 10.16 13.07 -11.49
C VAL A 108 11.36 12.49 -12.23
N MET A 109 11.49 12.78 -13.52
CA MET A 109 12.58 12.27 -14.34
C MET A 109 13.95 12.72 -13.83
N VAL A 110 14.13 14.00 -13.54
CA VAL A 110 15.39 14.55 -13.00
C VAL A 110 15.76 13.84 -11.69
N ARG A 111 14.80 13.62 -10.78
CA ARG A 111 15.03 12.86 -9.54
C ARG A 111 15.43 11.40 -9.78
N LYS A 112 15.09 10.80 -10.92
CA LYS A 112 15.54 9.45 -11.29
C LYS A 112 16.94 9.43 -11.93
N LEU A 113 17.41 10.56 -12.43
CA LEU A 113 18.75 10.68 -13.05
C LEU A 113 19.82 11.03 -12.02
N GLU A 114 19.46 11.80 -11.00
CA GLU A 114 20.38 12.26 -9.97
C GLU A 114 20.44 11.26 -8.80
N PRO A 115 21.62 11.03 -8.19
CA PRO A 115 21.68 10.36 -6.91
C PRO A 115 20.86 11.14 -5.88
N PRO A 116 20.24 10.49 -4.88
CA PRO A 116 19.50 11.19 -3.85
C PRO A 116 20.41 12.25 -3.22
N ALA A 117 20.12 13.52 -3.49
CA ALA A 117 20.86 14.61 -2.90
C ALA A 117 20.75 14.50 -1.38
N PRO A 118 21.84 14.74 -0.62
CA PRO A 118 21.70 14.97 0.81
C PRO A 118 20.65 16.06 1.00
N SER A 119 19.71 15.85 1.91
CA SER A 119 18.66 16.84 2.22
C SER A 119 19.31 18.12 2.75
N THR A 120 19.70 19.03 1.86
CA THR A 120 20.39 20.29 2.21
C THR A 120 19.42 21.42 2.56
N GLY A 121 18.14 21.10 2.76
CA GLY A 121 17.10 22.05 3.17
C GLY A 121 16.18 21.48 4.24
N PRO A 122 15.47 22.33 5.00
CA PRO A 122 14.49 21.88 5.97
C PRO A 122 13.44 21.01 5.26
N PRO A 123 13.11 19.82 5.79
CA PRO A 123 12.17 18.94 5.13
C PRO A 123 10.80 19.64 5.00
N CYS A 124 10.13 19.41 3.88
CA CYS A 124 8.87 20.09 3.60
C CYS A 124 7.83 19.77 4.69
N ALA A 125 7.24 20.78 5.33
CA ALA A 125 6.35 20.61 6.48
C ALA A 125 5.23 19.54 6.28
N PRO A 126 4.58 19.43 5.10
CA PRO A 126 3.61 18.36 4.84
C PRO A 126 4.19 16.94 4.86
N LEU A 127 5.45 16.74 4.43
CA LEU A 127 6.12 15.44 4.46
C LEU A 127 6.47 15.05 5.89
N ILE A 128 6.99 15.99 6.69
CA ILE A 128 7.24 15.79 8.12
C ILE A 128 5.93 15.44 8.83
N TRP A 129 4.88 16.22 8.58
CA TRP A 129 3.56 15.99 9.16
C TRP A 129 3.04 14.59 8.85
N GLY A 130 3.03 14.19 7.57
CA GLY A 130 2.60 12.86 7.16
C GLY A 130 3.39 11.76 7.87
N THR A 131 4.71 11.89 7.89
CA THR A 131 5.64 10.93 8.53
C THR A 131 5.37 10.78 10.03
N ARG A 132 5.12 11.89 10.72
CA ARG A 132 4.86 11.89 12.17
C ARG A 132 3.48 11.36 12.53
N PHE A 133 2.47 11.58 11.69
CA PHE A 133 1.09 11.14 11.99
C PHE A 133 0.76 9.74 11.47
N GLU A 134 1.55 9.18 10.56
CA GLU A 134 1.34 7.82 10.03
C GLU A 134 1.30 6.73 11.12
N PRO A 135 2.23 6.68 12.11
CA PRO A 135 2.13 5.71 13.22
C PRO A 135 0.87 5.91 14.09
N VAL A 136 0.44 7.15 14.28
CA VAL A 136 -0.78 7.49 15.03
C VAL A 136 -2.03 7.01 14.27
N ALA A 137 -2.09 7.29 12.96
CA ALA A 137 -3.15 6.84 12.07
C ALA A 137 -3.26 5.32 12.03
N LYS A 138 -2.12 4.62 11.90
CA LYS A 138 -2.03 3.15 11.92
C LYS A 138 -2.61 2.58 13.21
N LYS A 139 -2.17 3.06 14.37
CA LYS A 139 -2.68 2.60 15.68
C LYS A 139 -4.19 2.82 15.83
N ILE A 140 -4.67 3.99 15.44
CA ILE A 140 -6.10 4.32 15.46
C ILE A 140 -6.89 3.34 14.58
N TYR A 141 -6.39 3.05 13.39
CA TYR A 141 -7.02 2.10 12.48
C TYR A 141 -7.06 0.68 13.06
N GLU A 142 -5.96 0.20 13.64
CA GLU A 142 -5.87 -1.13 14.26
C GLU A 142 -6.90 -1.29 15.39
N GLU A 143 -7.01 -0.28 16.26
CA GLU A 143 -8.00 -0.23 17.34
C GLU A 143 -9.45 -0.25 16.82
N GLU A 144 -9.76 0.56 15.80
CA GLU A 144 -11.11 0.68 15.26
C GLU A 144 -11.56 -0.54 14.44
N THR A 145 -10.62 -1.29 13.88
CA THR A 145 -10.91 -2.38 12.94
C THR A 145 -10.61 -3.76 13.49
N SER A 146 -10.10 -3.88 14.73
CA SER A 146 -9.66 -5.17 15.29
C SER A 146 -8.75 -5.92 14.31
N CYS A 147 -7.80 -5.20 13.75
CA CYS A 147 -6.80 -5.72 12.83
C CYS A 147 -5.41 -5.29 13.32
N SER A 148 -4.40 -6.09 13.05
CA SER A 148 -3.01 -5.64 13.05
C SER A 148 -2.58 -5.32 11.62
N ILE A 149 -1.60 -4.44 11.48
CA ILE A 149 -0.98 -4.13 10.20
C ILE A 149 0.45 -4.63 10.22
N THR A 150 0.86 -5.26 9.13
CA THR A 150 2.28 -5.60 8.90
C THR A 150 2.84 -4.71 7.81
N ASP A 151 3.92 -4.03 8.14
CA ASP A 151 4.59 -3.07 7.28
C ASP A 151 5.29 -3.80 6.14
N VAL A 152 5.34 -3.15 4.98
CA VAL A 152 5.96 -3.71 3.79
C VAL A 152 6.88 -2.68 3.16
N SER A 153 8.06 -3.14 2.76
CA SER A 153 9.04 -2.34 2.03
C SER A 153 8.59 -2.02 0.59
N CYS A 154 9.51 -1.54 -0.24
CA CYS A 154 9.25 -1.35 -1.66
C CYS A 154 9.09 -2.69 -2.41
N VAL A 155 7.84 -3.06 -2.65
CA VAL A 155 7.40 -4.23 -3.43
C VAL A 155 7.63 -3.97 -4.91
N GLN A 156 8.52 -4.75 -5.54
CA GLN A 156 8.74 -4.69 -6.98
C GLN A 156 7.69 -5.54 -7.72
N HIS A 157 7.23 -5.07 -8.88
CA HIS A 157 6.32 -5.81 -9.73
C HIS A 157 6.96 -7.12 -10.21
N PRO A 158 6.26 -8.27 -10.14
CA PRO A 158 6.85 -9.58 -10.39
C PRO A 158 7.31 -9.81 -11.84
N ILE A 159 6.75 -9.07 -12.79
CA ILE A 159 7.06 -9.21 -14.24
C ILE A 159 7.82 -7.99 -14.78
N HIS A 160 7.65 -6.82 -14.17
CA HIS A 160 8.10 -5.54 -14.73
C HIS A 160 8.99 -4.83 -13.71
N SER A 161 10.27 -5.16 -13.72
CA SER A 161 11.23 -4.72 -12.70
C SER A 161 11.35 -3.19 -12.55
N PHE A 162 10.97 -2.43 -13.58
CA PHE A 162 10.93 -0.97 -13.55
C PHE A 162 9.71 -0.38 -12.81
N LEU A 163 8.81 -1.22 -12.29
CA LEU A 163 7.64 -0.80 -11.51
C LEU A 163 7.79 -1.29 -10.06
N GLY A 164 7.48 -0.41 -9.12
CA GLY A 164 7.43 -0.74 -7.70
C GLY A 164 6.45 0.10 -6.92
N ALA A 165 6.14 -0.37 -5.72
CA ALA A 165 5.18 0.29 -4.84
C ALA A 165 5.56 0.09 -3.38
N SER A 166 5.15 1.02 -2.52
CA SER A 166 5.31 0.92 -1.07
C SER A 166 3.93 1.15 -0.46
N PRO A 167 3.11 0.10 -0.29
CA PRO A 167 1.92 0.18 0.54
C PRO A 167 2.28 0.48 1.99
N ASP A 168 1.39 1.12 2.75
CA ASP A 168 1.65 1.41 4.17
C ASP A 168 1.52 0.17 5.07
N GLY A 169 0.91 -0.90 4.54
CA GLY A 169 0.93 -2.22 5.14
C GLY A 169 -0.09 -3.20 4.54
N ILE A 170 -0.10 -4.41 5.11
CA ILE A 170 -1.11 -5.45 4.87
C ILE A 170 -1.91 -5.67 6.14
N VAL A 171 -3.24 -5.77 6.01
CA VAL A 171 -4.19 -5.93 7.11
C VAL A 171 -4.33 -7.41 7.52
N PHE A 172 -4.14 -7.68 8.82
CA PHE A 172 -4.30 -8.99 9.45
C PHE A 172 -5.32 -8.92 10.61
N PRO A 173 -6.55 -9.40 10.38
CA PRO A 173 -7.60 -9.42 11.38
C PRO A 173 -7.28 -10.21 12.65
N THR A 174 -7.66 -9.66 13.81
CA THR A 174 -7.49 -10.30 15.13
C THR A 174 -8.76 -11.00 15.63
N ASN A 175 -9.91 -10.76 15.01
CA ASN A 175 -11.17 -11.44 15.29
C ASN A 175 -11.81 -12.05 14.02
N GLU A 176 -12.83 -12.91 14.19
CA GLU A 176 -13.43 -13.66 13.08
C GLU A 176 -14.22 -12.77 12.11
N GLU A 177 -14.94 -11.78 12.62
CA GLU A 177 -15.71 -10.83 11.80
C GLU A 177 -14.80 -10.11 10.81
N SER A 178 -13.70 -9.53 11.30
CA SER A 178 -12.72 -8.84 10.46
C SER A 178 -11.96 -9.83 9.57
N ARG A 179 -11.75 -11.07 10.02
CA ARG A 179 -11.09 -12.13 9.23
C ARG A 179 -11.84 -12.44 7.95
N SER A 180 -13.17 -12.49 8.02
CA SER A 180 -14.02 -12.74 6.86
C SER A 180 -14.01 -11.60 5.83
N THR A 181 -13.69 -10.37 6.26
CA THR A 181 -13.84 -9.17 5.42
C THR A 181 -12.52 -8.53 4.99
N ARG A 182 -11.47 -8.52 5.82
CA ARG A 182 -10.30 -7.64 5.66
C ARG A 182 -8.96 -8.35 5.48
N TYR A 183 -8.92 -9.66 5.66
CA TYR A 183 -7.66 -10.41 5.60
C TYR A 183 -6.90 -10.18 4.29
N GLY A 184 -5.65 -9.75 4.41
CA GLY A 184 -4.73 -9.64 3.30
C GLY A 184 -4.96 -8.45 2.38
N ARG A 185 -5.80 -7.49 2.76
CA ARG A 185 -5.96 -6.23 2.04
C ARG A 185 -4.74 -5.34 2.24
N LEU A 186 -4.44 -4.53 1.24
CA LEU A 186 -3.51 -3.42 1.38
C LEU A 186 -4.19 -2.26 2.12
N VAL A 187 -3.40 -1.39 2.74
CA VAL A 187 -3.87 -0.11 3.29
C VAL A 187 -2.95 1.03 2.84
N GLU A 188 -3.56 2.19 2.60
CA GLU A 188 -2.92 3.45 2.27
C GLU A 188 -3.46 4.56 3.18
N PHE A 189 -2.62 5.04 4.08
CA PHE A 189 -2.90 6.12 5.01
C PHE A 189 -2.51 7.48 4.42
N LYS A 190 -3.40 8.46 4.56
CA LYS A 190 -3.10 9.86 4.24
C LYS A 190 -3.37 10.76 5.44
N CYS A 191 -2.36 11.49 5.86
CA CYS A 191 -2.48 12.54 6.86
C CYS A 191 -2.24 13.91 6.21
N PRO A 192 -3.21 14.51 5.50
CA PRO A 192 -3.00 15.78 4.81
C PRO A 192 -2.78 16.92 5.83
N PHE A 193 -1.76 17.74 5.60
CA PHE A 193 -1.47 18.91 6.43
C PHE A 193 -2.49 20.04 6.20
N SER A 194 -2.69 20.42 4.94
CA SER A 194 -3.53 21.58 4.56
C SER A 194 -4.44 21.34 3.36
N ARG A 195 -4.38 20.17 2.72
CA ARG A 195 -5.19 19.85 1.54
C ARG A 195 -6.68 19.89 1.92
N VAL A 196 -7.48 20.64 1.17
CA VAL A 196 -8.94 20.72 1.37
C VAL A 196 -9.57 19.32 1.21
N ALA A 197 -10.56 19.02 2.04
CA ALA A 197 -11.33 17.78 1.92
C ALA A 197 -12.01 17.72 0.55
N LYS A 198 -11.95 16.55 -0.09
CA LYS A 198 -12.65 16.29 -1.35
C LYS A 198 -13.52 15.06 -1.18
N ASP A 199 -14.62 15.03 -1.92
CA ASP A 199 -15.43 13.83 -2.08
C ASP A 199 -14.67 12.79 -2.93
N GLY A 200 -14.89 11.51 -2.62
CA GLY A 200 -14.14 10.39 -3.21
C GLY A 200 -12.61 10.41 -2.97
N VAL A 201 -11.94 9.39 -3.49
CA VAL A 201 -10.48 9.31 -3.43
C VAL A 201 -9.87 10.12 -4.58
N PRO A 202 -8.87 10.99 -4.33
CA PRO A 202 -8.15 11.69 -5.39
C PRO A 202 -7.59 10.73 -6.46
N SER A 203 -7.75 11.07 -7.74
CA SER A 203 -7.29 10.24 -8.87
C SER A 203 -5.81 9.83 -8.76
N ALA A 204 -4.92 10.73 -8.32
CA ALA A 204 -3.51 10.39 -8.11
C ALA A 204 -3.31 9.24 -7.09
N TYR A 205 -4.14 9.19 -6.04
CA TYR A 205 -4.10 8.09 -5.05
C TYR A 205 -4.77 6.82 -5.57
N ILE A 206 -5.77 6.92 -6.46
CA ILE A 206 -6.27 5.75 -7.19
C ILE A 206 -5.14 5.11 -8.01
N HIS A 207 -4.40 5.88 -8.81
CA HIS A 207 -3.26 5.35 -9.57
C HIS A 207 -2.18 4.76 -8.65
N GLN A 208 -1.90 5.41 -7.51
CA GLN A 208 -0.98 4.88 -6.51
C GLN A 208 -1.43 3.51 -5.99
N MET A 209 -2.69 3.37 -5.59
CA MET A 209 -3.23 2.12 -5.05
C MET A 209 -3.36 1.01 -6.09
N GLN A 210 -3.72 1.34 -7.34
CA GLN A 210 -3.73 0.36 -8.43
C GLN A 210 -2.33 -0.20 -8.67
N MET A 211 -1.29 0.63 -8.72
CA MET A 211 0.09 0.14 -8.83
C MET A 211 0.52 -0.72 -7.64
N GLN A 212 0.11 -0.36 -6.41
CA GLN A 212 0.36 -1.18 -5.23
C GLN A 212 -0.27 -2.57 -5.35
N MET A 213 -1.52 -2.64 -5.80
CA MET A 213 -2.25 -3.88 -6.07
C MET A 213 -1.60 -4.73 -7.17
N GLU A 214 -1.13 -4.11 -8.26
CA GLU A 214 -0.38 -4.80 -9.33
C GLU A 214 0.96 -5.38 -8.81
N CYS A 215 1.74 -4.58 -8.07
CA CYS A 215 3.04 -5.03 -7.55
C CYS A 215 2.89 -6.14 -6.50
N ALA A 216 1.89 -6.01 -5.63
CA ALA A 216 1.62 -6.98 -4.57
C ALA A 216 0.90 -8.24 -5.09
N GLY A 217 0.16 -8.14 -6.20
CA GLY A 217 -0.79 -9.17 -6.62
C GLY A 217 -1.98 -9.28 -5.66
N ILE A 218 -2.26 -8.21 -4.92
CA ILE A 218 -3.40 -8.13 -3.99
C ILE A 218 -4.50 -7.35 -4.68
N ASP A 219 -5.73 -7.76 -4.49
CA ASP A 219 -6.89 -7.37 -5.29
C ASP A 219 -7.73 -6.23 -4.68
N GLU A 220 -7.40 -5.78 -3.48
CA GLU A 220 -8.10 -4.70 -2.78
C GLU A 220 -7.13 -3.87 -1.94
N CYS A 221 -7.35 -2.54 -1.92
CA CYS A 221 -6.64 -1.60 -1.07
C CYS A 221 -7.63 -0.69 -0.33
N GLU A 222 -7.39 -0.49 0.96
CA GLU A 222 -8.15 0.42 1.81
C GLU A 222 -7.51 1.81 1.83
N TYR A 223 -8.28 2.81 1.42
CA TYR A 223 -7.88 4.20 1.55
C TYR A 223 -8.37 4.75 2.88
N VAL A 224 -7.46 5.29 3.70
CA VAL A 224 -7.83 5.89 4.98
C VAL A 224 -7.16 7.25 5.15
N GLU A 225 -7.97 8.31 5.15
CA GLU A 225 -7.51 9.68 5.36
C GLU A 225 -7.84 10.14 6.78
N PHE A 226 -6.81 10.46 7.56
CA PHE A 226 -6.91 11.01 8.90
C PHE A 226 -6.59 12.49 8.90
N ARG A 227 -7.53 13.31 9.39
CA ARG A 227 -7.34 14.76 9.53
C ARG A 227 -7.07 15.10 10.98
N PHE A 228 -5.80 15.30 11.28
CA PHE A 228 -5.35 15.77 12.58
C PHE A 228 -5.26 17.29 12.60
N LYS A 229 -5.48 17.88 13.78
CA LYS A 229 -5.18 19.29 14.05
C LYS A 229 -4.27 19.37 15.26
N GLN A 230 -3.15 20.07 15.10
CA GLN A 230 -2.32 20.46 16.22
C GLN A 230 -2.99 21.62 16.97
N VAL A 231 -3.08 21.50 18.28
CA VAL A 231 -3.80 22.45 19.15
C VAL A 231 -2.94 22.82 20.36
N PHE A 232 -3.25 23.93 21.02
CA PHE A 232 -2.63 24.28 22.29
C PHE A 232 -3.22 23.45 23.44
N TYR A 233 -2.49 23.39 24.57
CA TYR A 233 -2.87 22.57 25.72
C TYR A 233 -4.29 22.83 26.22
N ALA A 234 -4.72 24.09 26.31
CA ALA A 234 -6.06 24.44 26.77
C ALA A 234 -7.17 23.85 25.88
N GLU A 235 -7.03 23.96 24.55
CA GLU A 235 -7.96 23.36 23.58
C GLU A 235 -7.91 21.83 23.65
N TRP A 236 -6.71 21.25 23.78
CA TRP A 236 -6.53 19.81 23.92
C TRP A 236 -7.22 19.27 25.17
N VAL A 237 -7.09 19.92 26.33
CA VAL A 237 -7.76 19.53 27.58
C VAL A 237 -9.28 19.58 27.42
N ALA A 238 -9.80 20.66 26.84
CA ALA A 238 -11.24 20.85 26.65
C ALA A 238 -11.88 19.86 25.66
N PHE A 239 -11.12 19.40 24.65
CA PHE A 239 -11.65 18.51 23.62
C PHE A 239 -12.04 17.12 24.16
N GLN A 240 -13.26 16.66 23.87
CA GLN A 240 -13.80 15.38 24.36
C GLN A 240 -13.62 14.21 23.38
N GLY A 241 -13.28 14.49 22.13
CA GLY A 241 -13.07 13.47 21.11
C GLY A 241 -11.69 12.82 21.18
N ARG A 242 -11.37 12.02 20.16
CA ARG A 242 -10.07 11.33 20.04
C ARG A 242 -8.93 12.35 19.93
N LYS A 243 -8.01 12.28 20.88
CA LYS A 243 -6.86 13.19 21.02
C LYS A 243 -5.67 12.44 21.56
N GLY A 244 -4.48 13.01 21.40
CA GLY A 244 -3.27 12.43 21.96
C GLY A 244 -2.11 13.40 21.97
N ILE A 245 -0.94 12.87 22.30
CA ILE A 245 0.29 13.62 22.44
C ILE A 245 1.45 12.76 21.98
N PHE A 246 2.42 13.38 21.31
CA PHE A 246 3.75 12.79 21.09
C PHE A 246 4.82 13.86 21.30
N ALA A 247 6.04 13.43 21.55
CA ALA A 247 7.19 14.29 21.75
C ALA A 247 8.11 14.25 20.53
N ILE A 248 8.68 15.40 20.16
CA ILE A 248 9.73 15.54 19.16
C ILE A 248 11.00 16.01 19.90
N PHE A 249 12.11 15.32 19.69
CA PHE A 249 13.41 15.65 20.28
C PHE A 249 14.27 16.48 19.30
N GLU A 250 15.39 17.03 19.77
CA GLU A 250 16.26 17.90 18.97
C GLU A 250 16.87 17.21 17.74
N ASP A 251 17.05 15.89 17.81
CA ASP A 251 17.54 15.04 16.71
C ASP A 251 16.42 14.60 15.73
N ASP A 252 15.26 15.25 15.79
CA ASP A 252 14.04 14.95 15.03
C ASP A 252 13.42 13.57 15.33
N THR A 253 13.92 12.83 16.33
CA THR A 253 13.27 11.59 16.76
C THR A 253 11.90 11.88 17.40
N VAL A 254 10.97 10.94 17.25
CA VAL A 254 9.59 11.09 17.73
C VAL A 254 9.23 9.94 18.67
N SER A 255 8.77 10.27 19.88
CA SER A 255 8.21 9.31 20.83
C SER A 255 6.69 9.42 20.89
N TYR A 256 6.02 8.31 20.59
CA TYR A 256 4.56 8.14 20.67
C TYR A 256 4.11 7.52 22.00
N ILE A 257 5.04 7.08 22.84
CA ILE A 257 4.75 6.49 24.16
C ILE A 257 4.95 7.59 25.20
N LYS A 258 3.89 7.87 25.96
CA LYS A 258 3.96 8.76 27.12
C LYS A 258 4.72 8.03 28.22
N ASP A 259 5.97 8.42 28.43
CA ASP A 259 6.83 7.83 29.46
C ASP A 259 7.49 8.94 30.30
N ALA A 260 7.87 8.60 31.53
CA ALA A 260 8.57 9.45 32.48
C ALA A 260 9.97 9.90 31.97
N SER A 261 10.45 9.29 30.89
CA SER A 261 11.71 9.58 30.19
C SER A 261 11.66 10.79 29.24
N TRP A 262 10.50 11.44 29.08
CA TRP A 262 10.43 12.74 28.40
C TRP A 262 11.13 13.79 29.29
N GLY A 263 12.46 13.87 29.18
CA GLY A 263 13.31 14.83 29.89
C GLY A 263 12.97 16.29 29.56
N ASN A 264 13.83 17.24 29.90
CA ASN A 264 13.46 18.67 29.78
C ASN A 264 13.50 19.24 28.34
N GLU A 265 14.13 18.55 27.38
CA GLU A 265 14.41 19.08 26.03
C GLU A 265 13.60 18.35 24.96
N HIS A 266 12.29 18.62 24.90
CA HIS A 266 11.44 18.10 23.82
C HIS A 266 10.26 19.05 23.51
N GLN A 267 9.83 19.05 22.25
CA GLN A 267 8.60 19.71 21.84
C GLN A 267 7.42 18.75 21.97
N LYS A 268 6.43 19.11 22.79
CA LYS A 268 5.16 18.37 22.90
C LYS A 268 4.20 18.79 21.80
N VAL A 269 3.75 17.83 21.00
CA VAL A 269 2.68 18.04 20.01
C VAL A 269 1.38 17.49 20.58
N HIS A 270 0.48 18.40 20.93
CA HIS A 270 -0.90 18.06 21.30
C HIS A 270 -1.75 18.07 20.04
N TRP A 271 -2.46 16.96 19.79
CA TRP A 271 -3.27 16.82 18.59
C TRP A 271 -4.67 16.33 18.93
N ILE A 272 -5.63 16.72 18.09
CA ILE A 272 -6.99 16.20 18.05
C ILE A 272 -7.26 15.59 16.68
N LEU A 273 -8.09 14.56 16.65
CA LEU A 273 -8.59 13.98 15.41
C LEU A 273 -9.89 14.69 15.01
N GLN A 274 -9.88 15.35 13.86
CA GLN A 274 -11.04 16.11 13.36
C GLN A 274 -11.99 15.20 12.56
N SER A 275 -11.45 14.37 11.68
CA SER A 275 -12.24 13.45 10.88
C SER A 275 -11.42 12.29 10.34
N VAL A 276 -12.12 11.21 10.00
CA VAL A 276 -11.59 10.03 9.32
C VAL A 276 -12.45 9.76 8.12
N LYS A 277 -11.82 9.58 6.96
CA LYS A 277 -12.48 9.10 5.74
C LYS A 277 -11.92 7.74 5.38
N LYS A 278 -12.81 6.77 5.20
CA LYS A 278 -12.48 5.41 4.77
C LYS A 278 -13.13 5.15 3.43
N ASP A 279 -12.38 4.58 2.51
CA ASP A 279 -12.86 4.18 1.19
C ASP A 279 -12.18 2.88 0.75
N PHE A 280 -12.78 2.19 -0.21
CA PHE A 280 -12.28 0.91 -0.71
C PHE A 280 -12.02 1.01 -2.20
N VAL A 281 -10.83 0.59 -2.61
CA VAL A 281 -10.44 0.59 -4.02
C VAL A 281 -10.19 -0.85 -4.47
N PRO A 282 -11.09 -1.43 -5.29
CA PRO A 282 -10.85 -2.73 -5.89
C PRO A 282 -9.79 -2.60 -7.00
N LYS A 283 -9.03 -3.67 -7.21
CA LYS A 283 -8.11 -3.77 -8.34
C LYS A 283 -8.88 -3.72 -9.65
N ASP A 284 -8.48 -2.81 -10.52
CA ASP A 284 -8.97 -2.73 -11.89
C ASP A 284 -8.03 -3.54 -12.80
N PRO A 285 -8.49 -4.67 -13.37
CA PRO A 285 -7.65 -5.51 -14.24
C PRO A 285 -7.20 -4.80 -15.53
N GLU A 286 -7.94 -3.77 -15.97
CA GLU A 286 -7.63 -3.02 -17.19
C GLU A 286 -6.71 -1.82 -16.92
N TRP A 287 -6.46 -1.49 -15.66
CA TRP A 287 -5.63 -0.35 -15.28
C TRP A 287 -4.20 -0.48 -15.79
N LEU A 288 -3.55 -1.62 -15.54
CA LEU A 288 -2.17 -1.83 -15.99
C LEU A 288 -2.08 -1.85 -17.52
N PRO A 289 -2.88 -2.65 -18.27
CA PRO A 289 -2.89 -2.60 -19.73
C PRO A 289 -3.07 -1.19 -20.30
N LYS A 290 -4.00 -0.40 -19.73
CA LYS A 290 -4.29 0.96 -20.17
C LYS A 290 -3.11 1.92 -19.98
N HIS A 291 -2.39 1.80 -18.86
CA HIS A 291 -1.33 2.75 -18.48
C HIS A 291 0.10 2.25 -18.75
N PHE A 292 0.26 0.99 -19.15
CA PHE A 292 1.57 0.35 -19.31
C PHE A 292 2.45 1.07 -20.33
N ALA A 293 1.90 1.43 -21.50
CA ALA A 293 2.64 2.10 -22.56
C ALA A 293 3.25 3.43 -22.09
N ASP A 294 2.48 4.25 -21.37
CA ASP A 294 2.92 5.55 -20.85
C ASP A 294 4.02 5.41 -19.80
N MET A 295 3.87 4.44 -18.89
CA MET A 295 4.87 4.15 -17.85
C MET A 295 6.16 3.60 -18.48
N LYS A 296 6.03 2.72 -19.47
CA LYS A 296 7.17 2.16 -20.19
C LYS A 296 7.93 3.23 -20.97
N SER A 297 7.20 4.08 -21.69
CA SER A 297 7.77 5.22 -22.42
C SER A 297 8.53 6.17 -21.49
N PHE A 298 7.95 6.53 -20.33
CA PHE A 298 8.67 7.32 -19.31
C PHE A 298 9.96 6.66 -18.84
N TRP A 299 9.91 5.35 -18.56
CA TRP A 299 11.08 4.65 -18.06
C TRP A 299 12.18 4.51 -19.12
N ASP A 300 11.80 4.30 -20.37
CA ASP A 300 12.75 4.22 -21.48
C ASP A 300 13.48 5.55 -21.68
N GLU A 301 12.78 6.68 -21.57
CA GLU A 301 13.37 8.01 -21.59
C GLU A 301 14.35 8.22 -20.42
N VAL A 302 14.01 7.77 -19.21
CA VAL A 302 14.94 7.77 -18.06
C VAL A 302 16.21 6.95 -18.37
N VAL A 303 16.05 5.75 -18.94
CA VAL A 303 17.18 4.88 -19.29
C VAL A 303 18.07 5.50 -20.38
N GLN A 304 17.46 6.14 -21.39
CA GLN A 304 18.20 6.86 -22.44
C GLN A 304 19.02 8.01 -21.86
N HIS A 305 18.42 8.83 -20.99
CA HIS A 305 19.13 9.93 -20.32
C HIS A 305 20.26 9.43 -19.43
N ARG A 306 20.07 8.32 -18.70
CA ARG A 306 21.15 7.69 -17.93
C ARG A 306 22.31 7.24 -18.80
N ALA A 307 22.02 6.58 -19.93
CA ALA A 307 23.03 6.11 -20.86
C ALA A 307 23.80 7.27 -21.51
N ALA A 308 23.12 8.37 -21.83
CA ALA A 308 23.70 9.53 -22.46
C ALA A 308 24.34 10.54 -21.48
N GLY A 309 24.11 10.40 -20.17
CA GLY A 309 24.52 11.41 -19.18
C GLY A 309 23.82 12.76 -19.36
N THR A 310 22.63 12.77 -19.96
CA THR A 310 21.87 13.99 -20.28
C THR A 310 20.68 14.18 -19.34
N LYS A 311 20.04 15.35 -19.41
CA LYS A 311 18.79 15.65 -18.71
C LYS A 311 17.68 15.93 -19.74
N PRO A 312 16.40 15.71 -19.39
CA PRO A 312 15.30 16.12 -20.27
C PRO A 312 15.38 17.61 -20.61
N ALA A 313 14.73 18.04 -21.68
CA ALA A 313 14.53 19.46 -21.96
C ALA A 313 13.48 20.05 -21.01
N SER A 314 13.52 21.36 -20.77
CA SER A 314 12.41 22.04 -20.10
C SER A 314 11.20 22.05 -21.03
N PRO A 315 9.97 21.82 -20.53
CA PRO A 315 8.77 21.98 -21.35
C PRO A 315 8.69 23.42 -21.88
N PRO A 316 8.14 23.64 -23.09
CA PRO A 316 8.03 24.97 -23.68
C PRO A 316 7.27 25.91 -22.73
N SER A 317 7.83 27.11 -22.49
CA SER A 317 7.23 28.10 -21.61
C SER A 317 5.95 28.66 -22.25
N THR A 318 4.79 28.45 -21.61
CA THR A 318 3.55 29.16 -21.93
C THR A 318 3.56 30.57 -21.33
N THR A 319 4.60 31.35 -21.60
CA THR A 319 4.55 32.79 -21.33
C THR A 319 3.85 33.42 -22.52
N VAL A 320 2.57 33.74 -22.36
CA VAL A 320 1.91 34.70 -23.26
C VAL A 320 2.59 36.03 -22.98
N THR A 321 3.54 36.42 -23.83
CA THR A 321 3.97 37.82 -23.91
C THR A 321 2.73 38.63 -24.28
N ILE A 322 2.19 39.34 -23.30
CA ILE A 322 1.24 40.41 -23.57
C ILE A 322 2.12 41.52 -24.15
N ASP A 323 2.10 41.65 -25.49
CA ASP A 323 2.65 42.83 -26.14
C ASP A 323 1.85 44.03 -25.62
N LEU A 324 2.55 44.93 -24.92
CA LEU A 324 2.00 46.15 -24.30
C LEU A 324 1.58 47.19 -25.34
#